data_AF-A0A7L0UM92-F1
#
_entry.id   AF-A0A7L0UM92-F1
#
_cell.length_a   1.000
_cell.length_b   1.000
_cell.length_c   1.000
_cell.angle_alpha   90.00
_cell.angle_beta   90.00
_cell.angle_gamma   90.00
#
_symmetry.space_group_name_H-M   'P 1'
#
loop_
_entity.id
_entity.type
_entity.pdbx_description
1 polymer ?
#
loop_
_entity_poly.entity_id
_entity_poly.type
_entity_poly.pdbx_seq_one_letter_code
_entity_poly.pdbx_strand_id
1 'polypeptide(L)'
;PCPLCHLQLEGLCSFLQLSTCPEHLLVRFCSWLLALTPDLSYTNAAILAEQLFLKRVLSLTQPPSRHLMAALTSFCSKYSQPFCRVLVAAILREPGEGAEQAKLVCELVEEFLEPDCVRLVLSQVLEVPLSEKLLPVVQAVLGRQEVLPPELFDLLVLTLCQQVPAFSTSLNYAKLVTAVLTMYQSQVS
;
A
#
# COMPACT_ATOMS: atom_id res chain seq x y z
N PRO A 1 5.30 -24.27 9.68
CA PRO A 1 5.03 -23.87 8.28
C PRO A 1 5.91 -24.69 7.31
N CYS A 2 5.31 -25.41 6.35
CA CYS A 2 6.03 -26.26 5.42
C CYS A 2 6.60 -25.40 4.26
N PRO A 3 7.93 -25.23 4.12
CA PRO A 3 8.53 -24.37 3.10
C PRO A 3 8.28 -24.86 1.66
N LEU A 4 7.90 -26.13 1.50
CA LEU A 4 7.60 -26.74 0.21
C LEU A 4 6.29 -26.22 -0.42
N CYS A 5 5.32 -25.77 0.37
CA CYS A 5 4.05 -25.26 -0.17
C CYS A 5 4.20 -23.89 -0.86
N HIS A 6 5.19 -23.10 -0.46
CA HIS A 6 5.48 -21.78 -1.06
C HIS A 6 5.95 -21.93 -2.51
N LEU A 7 6.98 -22.76 -2.72
CA LEU A 7 7.53 -23.03 -4.06
C LEU A 7 6.51 -23.68 -4.99
N GLN A 8 5.60 -24.51 -4.44
CA GLN A 8 4.51 -25.11 -5.21
C GLN A 8 3.49 -24.05 -5.68
N LEU A 9 3.12 -23.11 -4.80
CA LEU A 9 2.17 -22.05 -5.17
C LEU A 9 2.77 -21.07 -6.17
N GLU A 10 4.02 -20.66 -5.99
CA GLU A 10 4.74 -19.83 -6.97
C GLU A 10 4.87 -20.53 -8.32
N GLY A 11 5.20 -21.82 -8.31
CA GLY A 11 5.26 -22.65 -9.51
C GLY A 11 3.91 -22.73 -10.22
N LEU A 12 2.82 -22.89 -9.48
CA LEU A 12 1.46 -22.87 -10.02
C LEU A 12 1.09 -21.50 -10.61
N CYS A 13 1.41 -20.41 -9.92
CA CYS A 13 1.16 -19.05 -10.40
C CYS A 13 1.90 -18.78 -11.72
N SER A 14 3.15 -19.25 -11.81
CA SER A 14 3.96 -19.15 -13.02
C SER A 14 3.38 -20.00 -14.15
N PHE A 15 2.98 -21.24 -13.87
CA PHE A 15 2.35 -22.13 -14.84
C PHE A 15 1.05 -21.54 -15.41
N LEU A 16 0.23 -20.92 -14.55
CA LEU A 16 -1.00 -20.25 -14.94
C LEU A 16 -0.77 -18.84 -15.54
N GLN A 17 0.47 -18.37 -15.59
CA GLN A 17 0.85 -17.05 -16.10
C GLN A 17 0.06 -15.91 -15.44
N LEU A 18 -0.17 -15.99 -14.12
CA LEU A 18 -1.01 -15.03 -13.40
C LEU A 18 -0.49 -13.59 -13.49
N SER A 19 0.81 -13.39 -13.66
CA SER A 19 1.43 -12.06 -13.83
C SER A 19 1.15 -11.41 -15.19
N THR A 20 0.68 -12.18 -16.19
CA THR A 20 0.39 -11.69 -17.55
C THR A 20 -1.04 -11.98 -18.02
N CYS A 21 -1.86 -12.66 -17.21
CA CYS A 21 -3.24 -12.94 -17.57
C CYS A 21 -4.08 -11.64 -17.76
N PRO A 22 -5.10 -11.66 -18.64
CA PRO A 22 -6.00 -10.52 -18.83
C PRO A 22 -6.68 -10.06 -17.54
N GLU A 23 -6.81 -8.74 -17.35
CA GLU A 23 -7.33 -8.17 -16.10
C GLU A 23 -8.80 -8.55 -15.79
N HIS A 24 -9.62 -8.77 -16.82
CA HIS A 24 -11.00 -9.23 -16.60
C HIS A 24 -11.06 -10.64 -15.97
N LEU A 25 -10.02 -11.46 -16.18
CA LEU A 25 -9.89 -12.76 -15.51
C LEU A 25 -9.41 -12.60 -14.06
N LEU A 26 -8.62 -11.55 -13.76
CA LEU A 26 -8.17 -11.27 -12.38
C LEU A 26 -9.35 -11.05 -11.44
N VAL A 27 -10.36 -10.29 -11.87
CA VAL A 27 -11.56 -10.03 -11.06
C VAL A 27 -12.26 -11.34 -10.70
N ARG A 28 -12.44 -12.22 -11.70
CA ARG A 28 -13.05 -13.53 -11.50
C ARG A 28 -12.19 -14.47 -10.65
N PHE A 29 -10.87 -14.38 -10.79
CA PHE A 29 -9.95 -15.15 -9.97
C PHE A 29 -9.99 -14.69 -8.51
N CYS A 30 -10.00 -13.38 -8.25
CA CYS A 30 -10.13 -12.83 -6.91
C CYS A 30 -11.44 -13.25 -6.26
N SER A 31 -12.57 -13.24 -6.99
CA SER A 31 -13.84 -13.70 -6.42
C SER A 31 -13.81 -15.18 -6.01
N TRP A 32 -13.10 -16.04 -6.76
CA TRP A 32 -12.86 -17.42 -6.35
C TRP A 32 -11.98 -17.53 -5.10
N LEU A 33 -10.89 -16.77 -5.02
CA LEU A 33 -10.02 -16.75 -3.84
C LEU A 33 -10.75 -16.28 -2.57
N LEU A 34 -11.65 -15.31 -2.71
CA LEU A 34 -12.44 -14.80 -1.60
C LEU A 34 -13.47 -15.82 -1.11
N ALA A 35 -13.98 -16.68 -1.99
CA ALA A 35 -14.94 -17.73 -1.68
C ALA A 35 -14.29 -19.02 -1.11
N LEU A 36 -12.96 -19.11 -1.07
CA LEU A 36 -12.27 -20.26 -0.49
C LEU A 36 -12.60 -20.41 1.00
N THR A 37 -12.80 -21.66 1.42
CA THR A 37 -12.93 -22.05 2.82
C THR A 37 -12.09 -23.33 3.06
N PRO A 38 -11.13 -23.33 4.00
CA PRO A 38 -10.71 -22.20 4.83
C PRO A 38 -10.04 -21.07 4.01
N ASP A 39 -9.95 -19.90 4.64
CA ASP A 39 -9.27 -18.73 4.06
C ASP A 39 -7.80 -19.01 3.75
N LEU A 40 -7.23 -18.24 2.82
CA LEU A 40 -5.81 -18.31 2.53
C LEU A 40 -4.99 -17.95 3.78
N SER A 41 -3.89 -18.67 4.01
CA SER A 41 -2.90 -18.25 4.98
C SER A 41 -2.27 -16.92 4.56
N TYR A 42 -1.74 -16.17 5.53
CA TYR A 42 -1.01 -14.92 5.27
C TYR A 42 0.06 -15.07 4.18
N THR A 43 0.88 -16.13 4.27
CA THR A 43 1.95 -16.40 3.30
C THR A 43 1.41 -16.64 1.89
N ASN A 44 0.35 -17.44 1.75
CA ASN A 44 -0.22 -17.72 0.44
C ASN A 44 -0.90 -16.48 -0.16
N ALA A 45 -1.58 -15.69 0.67
CA ALA A 45 -2.17 -14.42 0.25
C ALA A 45 -1.10 -13.41 -0.19
N ALA A 46 0.05 -13.36 0.48
CA ALA A 46 1.17 -12.51 0.08
C ALA A 46 1.74 -12.91 -1.29
N ILE A 47 2.00 -14.21 -1.52
CA ILE A 47 2.46 -14.73 -2.82
C ILE A 47 1.45 -14.37 -3.92
N LEU A 48 0.16 -14.59 -3.67
CA LEU A 48 -0.87 -14.27 -4.66
C LEU A 48 -0.97 -12.77 -4.91
N ALA A 49 -0.87 -11.92 -3.89
CA ALA A 49 -0.84 -10.47 -4.08
C ALA A 49 0.32 -10.06 -4.99
N GLU A 50 1.50 -10.65 -4.79
CA GLU A 50 2.68 -10.39 -5.61
C GLU A 50 2.45 -10.81 -7.07
N GLN A 51 2.04 -12.06 -7.26
CA GLN A 51 1.89 -12.65 -8.59
C GLN A 51 0.75 -12.03 -9.40
N LEU A 52 -0.34 -11.62 -8.74
CA LEU A 52 -1.50 -11.03 -9.39
C LEU A 52 -1.32 -9.55 -9.70
N PHE A 53 -0.63 -8.79 -8.84
CA PHE A 53 -0.71 -7.33 -8.91
C PHE A 53 0.63 -6.63 -9.07
N LEU A 54 1.72 -7.15 -8.50
CA LEU A 54 2.96 -6.38 -8.35
C LEU A 54 3.47 -5.87 -9.69
N LYS A 55 3.70 -6.76 -10.65
CA LYS A 55 4.19 -6.38 -11.99
C LYS A 55 3.28 -5.36 -12.67
N ARG A 56 1.96 -5.53 -12.55
CA ARG A 56 0.96 -4.65 -13.20
C ARG A 56 0.99 -3.26 -12.61
N VAL A 57 0.96 -3.18 -11.28
CA VAL A 57 1.00 -1.92 -10.54
C VAL A 57 2.31 -1.19 -10.78
N LEU A 58 3.46 -1.87 -10.72
CA LEU A 58 4.74 -1.23 -11.00
C LEU A 58 4.86 -0.75 -12.45
N SER A 59 4.19 -1.41 -13.40
CA SER A 59 4.17 -0.99 -14.80
C SER A 59 3.17 0.11 -15.16
N LEU A 60 2.42 0.65 -14.19
CA LEU A 60 1.43 1.70 -14.47
C LEU A 60 2.09 2.97 -15.00
N THR A 61 1.57 3.44 -16.14
CA THR A 61 1.90 4.74 -16.75
C THR A 61 0.69 5.68 -16.82
N GLN A 62 -0.48 5.17 -16.43
CA GLN A 62 -1.77 5.85 -16.38
C GLN A 62 -2.59 5.26 -15.21
N PRO A 63 -3.73 5.86 -14.84
CA PRO A 63 -4.59 5.31 -13.80
C PRO A 63 -4.96 3.84 -14.09
N PRO A 64 -5.08 2.99 -13.06
CA PRO A 64 -5.40 1.58 -13.23
C PRO A 64 -6.73 1.43 -13.97
N SER A 65 -6.83 0.38 -14.80
CA SER A 65 -8.11 0.08 -15.45
C SER A 65 -9.18 -0.27 -14.42
N ARG A 66 -10.46 -0.14 -14.78
CA ARG A 66 -11.58 -0.55 -13.93
C ARG A 66 -11.47 -2.00 -13.44
N HIS A 67 -10.91 -2.90 -14.25
CA HIS A 67 -10.80 -4.32 -13.88
C HIS A 67 -9.64 -4.54 -12.92
N LEU A 68 -8.51 -3.86 -13.13
CA LEU A 68 -7.40 -3.89 -12.19
C LEU A 68 -7.82 -3.32 -10.84
N MET A 69 -8.48 -2.16 -10.84
CA MET A 69 -8.96 -1.53 -9.61
C MET A 69 -9.96 -2.44 -8.87
N ALA A 70 -10.95 -3.00 -9.58
CA ALA A 70 -11.91 -3.92 -8.97
C ALA A 70 -11.24 -5.18 -8.39
N ALA A 71 -10.19 -5.71 -9.04
CA ALA A 71 -9.46 -6.86 -8.52
C ALA A 71 -8.63 -6.50 -7.28
N LEU A 72 -7.97 -5.33 -7.28
CA LEU A 72 -7.19 -4.83 -6.13
C LEU A 72 -8.10 -4.64 -4.91
N THR A 73 -9.20 -3.91 -5.06
CA THR A 73 -10.13 -3.61 -3.97
C THR A 73 -10.84 -4.85 -3.45
N SER A 74 -11.25 -5.75 -4.36
CA SER A 74 -11.82 -7.03 -3.99
C SER A 74 -10.83 -7.86 -3.16
N PHE A 75 -9.58 -7.98 -3.59
CA PHE A 75 -8.58 -8.75 -2.86
C PHE A 75 -8.21 -8.14 -1.50
N CYS A 76 -7.96 -6.82 -1.46
CA CYS A 76 -7.56 -6.14 -0.23
C CYS A 76 -8.69 -6.07 0.80
N SER A 77 -9.96 -6.24 0.41
CA SER A 77 -11.09 -6.28 1.36
C SER A 77 -11.06 -7.46 2.34
N LYS A 78 -10.37 -8.56 2.01
CA LYS A 78 -10.23 -9.75 2.87
C LYS A 78 -8.79 -10.03 3.27
N TYR A 79 -7.85 -9.69 2.39
CA TYR A 79 -6.43 -9.96 2.58
C TYR A 79 -5.63 -8.65 2.64
N SER A 80 -6.17 -7.67 3.39
CA SER A 80 -5.66 -6.29 3.52
C SER A 80 -4.18 -6.24 3.93
N GLN A 81 -3.83 -6.93 5.02
CA GLN A 81 -2.47 -6.93 5.57
C GLN A 81 -1.41 -7.52 4.62
N PRO A 82 -1.54 -8.76 4.09
CA PRO A 82 -0.55 -9.31 3.15
C PRO A 82 -0.50 -8.49 1.85
N PHE A 83 -1.63 -7.95 1.40
CA PHE A 83 -1.69 -7.03 0.25
C PHE A 83 -0.82 -5.79 0.50
N CYS A 84 -0.99 -5.10 1.64
CA CYS A 84 -0.23 -3.90 1.98
C CYS A 84 1.28 -4.20 2.13
N ARG A 85 1.64 -5.31 2.78
CA ARG A 85 3.05 -5.70 3.01
C ARG A 85 3.80 -6.05 1.72
N VAL A 86 3.08 -6.46 0.68
CA VAL A 86 3.68 -6.81 -0.61
C VAL A 86 3.65 -5.61 -1.55
N LEU A 87 2.46 -5.10 -1.86
CA LEU A 87 2.28 -4.09 -2.91
C LEU A 87 2.71 -2.70 -2.44
N VAL A 88 2.16 -2.23 -1.32
CA VAL A 88 2.46 -0.87 -0.85
C VAL A 88 3.95 -0.76 -0.51
N ALA A 89 4.52 -1.77 0.18
CA ALA A 89 5.95 -1.81 0.47
C ALA A 89 6.83 -1.71 -0.80
N ALA A 90 6.46 -2.42 -1.86
CA ALA A 90 7.21 -2.40 -3.11
C ALA A 90 7.08 -1.06 -3.83
N ILE A 91 5.88 -0.49 -3.91
CA ILE A 91 5.62 0.82 -4.52
C ILE A 91 6.44 1.91 -3.84
N LEU A 92 6.50 1.89 -2.50
CA LEU A 92 7.23 2.90 -1.72
C LEU A 92 8.76 2.81 -1.93
N ARG A 93 9.29 1.63 -2.25
CA ARG A 93 10.72 1.40 -2.48
C ARG A 93 11.17 1.65 -3.92
N GLU A 94 10.24 1.70 -4.88
CA GLU A 94 10.59 1.85 -6.29
C GLU A 94 11.28 3.21 -6.58
N PRO A 95 12.50 3.20 -7.14
CA PRO A 95 13.18 4.42 -7.56
C PRO A 95 12.60 4.93 -8.88
N GLY A 96 11.94 6.10 -8.86
CA GLY A 96 11.40 6.72 -10.09
C GLY A 96 10.19 7.63 -9.88
N GLU A 97 9.73 8.24 -10.98
CA GLU A 97 8.54 9.10 -11.11
C GLU A 97 7.22 8.29 -11.08
N GLY A 98 7.08 7.38 -10.13
CA GLY A 98 5.90 6.52 -9.97
C GLY A 98 4.66 7.26 -9.45
N ALA A 99 4.24 8.33 -10.13
CA ALA A 99 3.13 9.17 -9.73
C ALA A 99 1.80 8.40 -9.71
N GLU A 100 1.58 7.50 -10.67
CA GLU A 100 0.36 6.70 -10.75
C GLU A 100 0.29 5.63 -9.65
N GLN A 101 1.43 5.06 -9.28
CA GLN A 101 1.53 4.10 -8.18
C GLN A 101 1.27 4.81 -6.84
N ALA A 102 1.84 6.00 -6.63
CA ALA A 102 1.57 6.79 -5.43
C ALA A 102 0.09 7.19 -5.33
N LYS A 103 -0.52 7.64 -6.44
CA LYS A 103 -1.96 7.94 -6.50
C LYS A 103 -2.82 6.72 -6.19
N LEU A 104 -2.48 5.56 -6.72
CA LEU A 104 -3.17 4.31 -6.40
C LEU A 104 -3.09 4.00 -4.90
N VAL A 105 -1.93 4.17 -4.27
CA VAL A 105 -1.81 3.98 -2.81
C VAL A 105 -2.69 4.98 -2.06
N CYS A 106 -2.74 6.26 -2.47
CA CYS A 106 -3.65 7.24 -1.88
C CYS A 106 -5.11 6.79 -1.98
N GLU A 107 -5.58 6.40 -3.17
CA GLU A 107 -6.96 5.94 -3.41
C GLU A 107 -7.30 4.71 -2.55
N LEU A 108 -6.37 3.76 -2.44
CA LEU A 108 -6.53 2.58 -1.59
C LEU A 108 -6.65 2.97 -0.10
N VAL A 109 -5.78 3.85 0.39
CA VAL A 109 -5.81 4.34 1.78
C VAL A 109 -7.10 5.09 2.08
N GLU A 110 -7.54 5.96 1.17
CA GLU A 110 -8.69 6.83 1.38
C GLU A 110 -10.01 6.06 1.42
N GLU A 111 -10.17 5.03 0.59
CA GLU A 111 -11.48 4.40 0.39
C GLU A 111 -11.55 2.91 0.77
N PHE A 112 -10.45 2.17 0.71
CA PHE A 112 -10.50 0.69 0.67
C PHE A 112 -9.75 -0.03 1.79
N LEU A 113 -8.79 0.61 2.44
CA LEU A 113 -7.99 -0.02 3.50
C LEU A 113 -8.65 0.11 4.88
N GLU A 114 -8.56 -0.97 5.65
CA GLU A 114 -8.95 -1.00 7.06
C GLU A 114 -8.01 -0.15 7.92
N PRO A 115 -8.46 0.36 9.08
CA PRO A 115 -7.66 1.20 9.98
C PRO A 115 -6.26 0.66 10.31
N ASP A 116 -6.15 -0.64 10.58
CA ASP A 116 -4.87 -1.29 10.87
C ASP A 116 -3.92 -1.26 9.68
N CYS A 117 -4.46 -1.41 8.48
CA CYS A 117 -3.69 -1.33 7.25
C CYS A 117 -3.29 0.10 6.91
N VAL A 118 -4.12 1.11 7.19
CA VAL A 118 -3.76 2.53 7.04
C VAL A 118 -2.55 2.87 7.92
N ARG A 119 -2.55 2.43 9.19
CA ARG A 119 -1.40 2.61 10.11
C ARG A 119 -0.16 1.86 9.62
N LEU A 120 -0.34 0.67 9.05
CA LEU A 120 0.74 -0.08 8.43
C LEU A 120 1.32 0.65 7.21
N VAL A 121 0.50 1.31 6.38
CA VAL A 121 1.00 2.14 5.26
C VAL A 121 1.85 3.28 5.82
N LEU A 122 1.41 3.94 6.90
CA LEU A 122 2.21 4.99 7.55
C LEU A 122 3.57 4.46 8.02
N SER A 123 3.61 3.30 8.70
CA SER A 123 4.87 2.67 9.11
C SER A 123 5.80 2.44 7.92
N GLN A 124 5.27 1.91 6.82
CA GLN A 124 6.08 1.58 5.65
C GLN A 124 6.61 2.80 4.90
N VAL A 125 5.83 3.90 4.84
CA VAL A 125 6.28 5.13 4.16
C VAL A 125 7.33 5.89 5.00
N LEU A 126 7.28 5.78 6.33
CA LEU A 126 8.27 6.36 7.22
C LEU A 126 9.58 5.54 7.28
N GLU A 127 9.56 4.26 6.87
CA GLU A 127 10.76 3.41 6.76
C GLU A 127 11.64 3.75 5.55
N VAL A 128 11.16 4.55 4.60
CA VAL A 128 11.90 4.96 3.39
C VAL A 128 12.16 6.46 3.38
N PRO A 129 13.23 6.94 2.70
CA PRO A 129 13.45 8.37 2.55
C PRO A 129 12.25 9.06 1.88
N LEU A 130 11.64 10.02 2.57
CA LEU A 130 10.53 10.78 2.00
C LEU A 130 10.98 11.55 0.77
N SER A 131 10.13 11.54 -0.25
CA SER A 131 10.28 12.29 -1.50
C SER A 131 8.96 13.02 -1.79
N GLU A 132 9.00 14.04 -2.66
CA GLU A 132 7.79 14.80 -3.04
C GLU A 132 6.61 13.89 -3.45
N LYS A 133 6.91 12.78 -4.13
CA LYS A 133 5.91 11.79 -4.56
C LYS A 133 5.23 11.04 -3.41
N LEU A 134 5.88 10.91 -2.24
CA LEU A 134 5.36 10.17 -1.10
C LEU A 134 4.60 11.07 -0.12
N LEU A 135 4.79 12.40 -0.18
CA LEU A 135 4.06 13.33 0.68
C LEU A 135 2.53 13.21 0.55
N PRO A 136 1.95 13.05 -0.66
CA PRO A 136 0.51 12.79 -0.80
C PRO A 136 0.05 11.50 -0.11
N VAL A 137 0.89 10.46 -0.08
CA VAL A 137 0.56 9.20 0.61
C VAL A 137 0.47 9.41 2.11
N VAL A 138 1.42 10.16 2.70
CA VAL A 138 1.36 10.51 4.12
C VAL A 138 0.11 11.36 4.40
N GLN A 139 -0.20 12.34 3.55
CA GLN A 139 -1.40 13.15 3.69
C GLN A 139 -2.69 12.32 3.62
N ALA A 140 -2.79 11.37 2.69
CA ALA A 140 -3.94 10.46 2.58
C ALA A 140 -4.13 9.64 3.88
N VAL A 141 -3.04 9.11 4.44
CA VAL A 141 -3.08 8.37 5.71
C VAL A 141 -3.54 9.29 6.86
N LEU A 142 -3.00 10.50 6.98
CA LEU A 142 -3.42 11.42 8.04
C LEU A 142 -4.86 11.91 7.88
N GLY A 143 -5.31 12.06 6.63
CA GLY A 143 -6.69 12.44 6.30
C GLY A 143 -7.73 11.44 6.80
N ARG A 144 -7.35 10.16 6.95
CA ARG A 144 -8.17 9.12 7.58
C ARG A 144 -8.38 9.31 9.08
N GLN A 145 -7.57 10.15 9.74
CA GLN A 145 -7.69 10.49 11.17
C GLN A 145 -7.71 9.27 12.11
N GLU A 146 -6.99 8.21 11.74
CA GLU A 146 -6.89 7.01 12.57
C GLU A 146 -6.05 7.29 13.82
N VAL A 147 -6.41 6.65 14.95
CA VAL A 147 -5.64 6.81 16.19
C VAL A 147 -4.26 6.17 16.04
N LEU A 148 -3.22 7.01 16.05
CA LEU A 148 -1.84 6.59 15.94
C LEU A 148 -1.30 6.13 17.30
N PRO A 149 -0.61 4.96 17.38
CA PRO A 149 0.20 4.61 18.53
C PRO A 149 1.27 5.68 18.79
N PRO A 150 1.64 5.96 20.05
CA PRO A 150 2.63 6.98 20.39
C PRO A 150 3.95 6.79 19.64
N GLU A 151 4.42 5.55 19.51
CA GLU A 151 5.70 5.25 18.85
C GLU A 151 5.66 5.58 17.36
N LEU A 152 4.51 5.37 16.71
CA LEU A 152 4.31 5.68 15.31
C LEU A 152 4.17 7.20 15.09
N PHE A 153 3.54 7.89 16.03
CA PHE A 153 3.43 9.35 16.02
C PHE A 153 4.81 10.01 16.22
N ASP A 154 5.60 9.55 17.19
CA ASP A 154 6.96 10.04 17.43
C ASP A 154 7.84 9.83 16.20
N LEU A 155 7.74 8.67 15.55
CA LEU A 155 8.45 8.39 14.30
C LEU A 155 8.02 9.35 13.18
N LEU A 156 6.72 9.66 13.06
CA LEU A 156 6.22 10.63 12.08
C LEU A 156 6.84 12.00 12.33
N VAL A 157 6.77 12.52 13.55
CA VAL A 157 7.32 13.83 13.91
C VAL A 157 8.81 13.89 13.66
N LEU A 158 9.56 12.88 14.11
CA LEU A 158 11.00 12.80 13.93
C LEU A 158 11.39 12.77 12.44
N THR A 159 10.68 11.96 11.65
CA THR A 159 10.89 11.88 10.20
C THR A 159 10.63 13.21 9.53
N LEU A 160 9.54 13.91 9.88
CA LEU A 160 9.26 15.24 9.33
C LEU A 160 10.36 16.23 9.70
N CYS A 161 10.73 16.34 10.98
CA CYS A 161 11.79 17.26 11.43
C CYS A 161 13.11 17.07 10.67
N GLN A 162 13.50 15.83 10.37
CA GLN A 162 14.72 15.54 9.61
C GLN A 162 14.66 15.97 8.14
N GLN A 163 13.46 16.08 7.56
CA GLN A 163 13.24 16.33 6.14
C GLN A 163 13.06 17.82 5.82
N VAL A 164 13.02 18.70 6.83
CA VAL A 164 12.91 20.17 6.67
C VAL A 164 13.94 20.75 5.68
N PRO A 165 15.23 20.37 5.72
CA PRO A 165 16.21 20.91 4.76
C PRO A 165 15.88 20.53 3.30
N ALA A 166 15.38 19.32 3.08
CA ALA A 166 15.07 18.78 1.76
C ALA A 166 13.79 19.40 1.16
N PHE A 167 12.82 19.77 2.00
CA PHE A 167 11.50 20.26 1.57
C PHE A 167 11.22 21.72 1.92
N SER A 168 12.26 22.54 2.10
CA SER A 168 12.13 23.95 2.52
C SER A 168 11.22 24.81 1.63
N THR A 169 11.08 24.48 0.35
CA THR A 169 10.20 25.18 -0.63
C THR A 169 8.94 24.39 -1.00
N SER A 170 8.74 23.21 -0.41
CA SER A 170 7.65 22.31 -0.76
C SER A 170 6.33 22.72 -0.11
N LEU A 171 5.36 23.08 -0.95
CA LEU A 171 4.00 23.36 -0.48
C LEU A 171 3.31 22.11 0.09
N ASN A 172 3.60 20.93 -0.48
CA ASN A 172 3.04 19.67 0.00
C ASN A 172 3.54 19.34 1.41
N TYR A 173 4.83 19.57 1.65
CA TYR A 173 5.42 19.38 2.96
C TYR A 173 4.86 20.39 3.99
N ALA A 174 4.75 21.67 3.62
CA ALA A 174 4.15 22.68 4.51
C ALA A 174 2.70 22.33 4.90
N LYS A 175 1.89 21.87 3.93
CA LYS A 175 0.52 21.38 4.19
C LYS A 175 0.50 20.17 5.10
N LEU A 176 1.41 19.22 4.89
CA LEU A 176 1.53 18.01 5.70
C LEU A 176 1.85 18.34 7.16
N VAL A 177 2.88 19.17 7.40
CA VAL A 177 3.26 19.61 8.76
C VAL A 177 2.10 20.35 9.42
N THR A 178 1.42 21.23 8.68
CA THR A 178 0.24 21.95 9.21
C THR A 178 -0.86 20.96 9.62
N ALA A 179 -1.15 19.94 8.80
CA ALA A 179 -2.14 18.92 9.12
C ALA A 179 -1.79 18.13 10.38
N VAL A 180 -0.52 17.76 10.57
CA VAL A 180 -0.06 17.08 11.80
C VAL A 180 -0.32 17.96 13.03
N LEU A 181 0.06 19.23 12.97
CA LEU A 181 -0.08 20.18 14.09
C LEU A 181 -1.54 20.45 14.44
N THR A 182 -2.45 20.44 13.47
CA THR A 182 -3.87 20.71 13.72
C THR A 182 -4.64 19.45 14.12
N MET A 183 -4.36 18.31 13.48
CA MET A 183 -5.12 17.07 13.72
C MET A 183 -4.67 16.32 14.97
N TYR A 184 -3.38 16.40 15.32
CA TYR A 184 -2.81 15.67 16.46
C TYR A 184 -2.37 16.62 17.58
N GLN A 185 -3.01 17.79 17.67
CA GLN A 185 -2.65 18.84 18.63
C GLN A 185 -2.69 18.37 20.10
N SER A 186 -3.53 17.37 20.41
CA SER A 186 -3.60 16.75 21.74
C SER A 186 -2.45 15.77 22.05
N GLN A 187 -1.71 15.34 21.02
CA GLN A 187 -0.58 14.42 21.13
C GLN A 187 0.77 15.13 20.95
N VAL A 188 0.79 16.31 20.33
CA VAL A 188 1.96 17.20 20.29
C VAL A 188 2.14 17.81 21.69
N SER A 189 3.16 17.35 22.40
CA SER A 189 3.53 17.81 23.76
C SER A 189 4.66 18.83 23.71
#